data_AF-A0A433D459-F1
#
_entry.id   AF-A0A433D459-F1
#
_cell.length_a   1.000
_cell.length_b   1.000
_cell.length_c   1.000
_cell.angle_alpha   90.00
_cell.angle_beta   90.00
_cell.angle_gamma   90.00
#
_symmetry.space_group_name_H-M   'P 1'
#
loop_
_entity.id
_entity.type
_entity.pdbx_description
1 polymer ?
#
loop_
_entity_poly.entity_id
_entity_poly.type
_entity_poly.pdbx_seq_one_letter_code
_entity_poly.pdbx_strand_id
1 'polypeptide(L)'
;MKFPISSVISALALLTIRTSICLTAISTESHILQFSKVDAGVAHKRAAPHTITVVNRCSFPIWPALFTSAGGQPSPSTTGWKQESGKSYTLTVPGNWNGRLWGRTNCDFSKSGLQNCDTGYCVGGLQCQNPGVPPVTLAEFNMDSPSDWYDVSNVDGSNLPMLITPSVASCTRPSCTKDMNDICPSELQTRNAAGQVVGCKSACLAFGTPQYCCTGEYGTRETCPPTNYSKIFKNACPTTYSYAYDDDTSLFVCPAADYEIVFCPSGSPIQPSESTPTTQPTTKPTTPSTGTYSSVYTSPQPPNPPTDNPQFISSTQVATPATVKLSINRNMSVTTTSCATNRSQRAAAARATTRTNTYVATGASSRPRRAAKLNYHIK
;
A
#
# COMPACT_ATOMS: atom_id res chain seq x y z
N MET A 1 31.13 -62.25 -10.95
CA MET A 1 32.44 -62.96 -10.99
C MET A 1 33.09 -62.59 -12.33
N LYS A 2 34.34 -62.09 -12.46
CA LYS A 2 35.43 -61.78 -11.50
C LYS A 2 36.16 -60.47 -11.93
N PHE A 3 36.75 -59.76 -10.96
CA PHE A 3 37.97 -58.92 -11.08
C PHE A 3 39.12 -59.69 -10.38
N PRO A 4 40.37 -59.16 -10.19
CA PRO A 4 41.15 -58.12 -10.91
C PRO A 4 42.25 -58.77 -11.82
N ILE A 5 43.57 -58.43 -12.02
CA ILE A 5 44.63 -57.58 -11.39
C ILE A 5 45.68 -57.08 -12.43
N SER A 6 45.87 -55.74 -12.49
CA SER A 6 47.13 -54.92 -12.48
C SER A 6 48.52 -55.50 -12.85
N SER A 7 49.36 -54.71 -13.57
CA SER A 7 50.58 -54.01 -13.04
C SER A 7 51.64 -53.64 -14.12
N VAL A 8 52.59 -52.73 -13.75
CA VAL A 8 53.90 -52.42 -14.41
C VAL A 8 53.83 -51.64 -15.75
N ILE A 9 54.76 -50.73 -16.13
CA ILE A 9 55.46 -49.56 -15.53
C ILE A 9 56.42 -49.00 -16.62
N SER A 10 56.72 -47.68 -16.61
CA SER A 10 57.83 -46.97 -17.29
C SER A 10 58.33 -47.40 -18.67
N ALA A 11 58.28 -46.47 -19.64
CA ALA A 11 59.51 -45.85 -20.20
C ALA A 11 59.21 -44.79 -21.29
N LEU A 12 59.08 -43.51 -20.92
CA LEU A 12 59.33 -42.40 -21.86
C LEU A 12 59.73 -41.11 -21.12
N ALA A 13 60.93 -41.12 -20.54
CA ALA A 13 61.52 -39.97 -19.88
C ALA A 13 63.04 -39.91 -20.15
N LEU A 14 63.61 -38.71 -20.07
CA LEU A 14 65.01 -38.36 -20.30
C LEU A 14 65.56 -38.59 -21.72
N LEU A 15 65.64 -37.48 -22.47
CA LEU A 15 66.95 -37.07 -22.98
C LEU A 15 67.22 -35.62 -22.56
N THR A 16 68.43 -35.40 -22.05
CA THR A 16 69.02 -34.18 -21.46
C THR A 16 68.68 -32.87 -22.19
N ILE A 17 68.27 -31.76 -21.54
CA ILE A 17 68.93 -30.93 -20.50
C ILE A 17 70.08 -30.05 -21.08
N ARG A 18 70.10 -28.76 -20.66
CA ARG A 18 70.99 -27.61 -21.04
C ARG A 18 70.57 -26.88 -22.33
N THR A 19 70.62 -25.55 -22.44
CA THR A 19 71.18 -24.51 -21.54
C THR A 19 70.35 -23.21 -21.57
N SER A 20 70.52 -22.35 -20.56
CA SER A 20 69.84 -21.05 -20.39
C SER A 20 70.13 -20.01 -21.48
N ILE A 21 69.27 -18.99 -21.61
CA ILE A 21 69.64 -17.57 -21.34
C ILE A 21 68.39 -16.67 -21.22
N CYS A 22 68.53 -15.72 -20.29
CA CYS A 22 67.71 -14.55 -19.94
C CYS A 22 66.78 -13.93 -21.02
N LEU A 23 65.53 -13.61 -20.66
CA LEU A 23 65.05 -12.21 -20.59
C LEU A 23 63.72 -12.03 -19.83
N THR A 24 63.47 -10.79 -19.37
CA THR A 24 62.19 -10.20 -18.92
C THR A 24 61.27 -11.00 -17.99
N ALA A 25 61.32 -10.67 -16.69
CA ALA A 25 60.10 -10.67 -15.87
C ALA A 25 59.21 -9.48 -16.30
N ILE A 26 57.89 -9.64 -16.28
CA ILE A 26 56.91 -8.56 -16.50
C ILE A 26 55.91 -8.56 -15.32
N SER A 27 55.57 -7.36 -14.86
CA SER A 27 54.72 -7.12 -13.69
C SER A 27 53.26 -7.53 -13.91
N THR A 28 52.60 -7.97 -12.83
CA THR A 28 51.14 -8.13 -12.80
C THR A 28 50.44 -6.79 -12.55
N GLU A 29 50.21 -6.01 -13.61
CA GLU A 29 49.30 -4.86 -13.54
C GLU A 29 47.88 -5.25 -13.96
N SER A 30 47.04 -5.53 -12.96
CA SER A 30 45.60 -5.72 -13.15
C SER A 30 44.93 -4.38 -13.45
N HIS A 31 44.88 -3.98 -14.73
CA HIS A 31 44.11 -2.81 -15.16
C HIS A 31 42.60 -3.00 -14.85
N ILE A 32 42.15 -2.42 -13.74
CA ILE A 32 40.72 -2.30 -13.44
C ILE A 32 40.12 -1.29 -14.42
N LEU A 33 39.57 -1.80 -15.52
CA LEU A 33 38.68 -1.02 -16.39
C LEU A 33 37.41 -0.70 -15.60
N GLN A 34 37.40 0.47 -14.96
CA GLN A 34 36.17 1.05 -14.41
C GLN A 34 35.27 1.43 -15.58
N PHE A 35 34.39 0.52 -15.95
CA PHE A 35 33.21 0.84 -16.76
C PHE A 35 32.29 1.73 -15.92
N SER A 36 32.55 3.03 -15.95
CA SER A 36 31.59 4.04 -15.53
C SER A 36 30.32 3.85 -16.33
N LYS A 37 29.33 3.18 -15.73
CA LYS A 37 27.96 3.20 -16.23
C LYS A 37 27.50 4.65 -16.23
N VAL A 38 27.52 5.26 -17.41
CA VAL A 38 26.67 6.41 -17.70
C VAL A 38 25.27 5.84 -17.86
N ASP A 39 24.65 5.47 -16.73
CA ASP A 39 23.23 5.18 -16.68
C ASP A 39 22.54 6.49 -17.09
N ALA A 40 22.16 6.57 -18.37
CA ALA A 40 21.44 7.68 -18.96
C ALA A 40 20.02 7.70 -18.39
N GLY A 41 19.93 8.15 -17.14
CA GLY A 41 18.70 8.16 -16.36
C GLY A 41 17.67 8.97 -17.10
N VAL A 42 16.70 8.27 -17.71
CA VAL A 42 15.45 8.87 -18.14
C VAL A 42 14.83 9.42 -16.87
N ALA A 43 14.97 10.73 -16.69
CA ALA A 43 14.35 11.46 -15.61
C ALA A 43 12.85 11.46 -15.89
N HIS A 44 12.18 10.37 -15.52
CA HIS A 44 10.73 10.29 -15.42
C HIS A 44 10.31 11.45 -14.52
N LYS A 45 9.82 12.52 -15.16
CA LYS A 45 9.37 13.73 -14.52
C LYS A 45 8.24 13.31 -13.60
N ARG A 46 8.54 13.19 -12.29
CA ARG A 46 7.57 12.73 -11.29
C ARG A 46 6.25 13.46 -11.53
N ALA A 47 5.19 12.68 -11.67
CA ALA A 47 3.84 13.19 -11.81
C ALA A 47 3.57 14.22 -10.70
N ALA A 48 2.90 15.32 -11.05
CA ALA A 48 2.63 16.38 -10.10
C ALA A 48 1.74 15.85 -8.96
N PRO A 49 2.02 16.18 -7.69
CA PRO A 49 1.17 15.72 -6.60
C PRO A 49 -0.21 16.38 -6.67
N HIS A 50 -1.25 15.61 -6.35
CA HIS A 50 -2.65 16.05 -6.43
C HIS A 50 -3.14 16.52 -5.06
N THR A 51 -4.08 17.45 -5.05
CA THR A 51 -4.79 17.89 -3.84
C THR A 51 -6.11 17.14 -3.72
N ILE A 52 -6.37 16.53 -2.56
CA ILE A 52 -7.67 15.95 -2.21
C ILE A 52 -8.26 16.75 -1.04
N THR A 53 -9.45 17.34 -1.23
CA THR A 53 -10.21 18.01 -0.18
C THR A 53 -11.43 17.18 0.19
N VAL A 54 -11.45 16.69 1.42
CA VAL A 54 -12.55 15.90 1.98
C VAL A 54 -13.52 16.82 2.72
N VAL A 55 -14.81 16.77 2.40
CA VAL A 55 -15.85 17.65 2.95
C VAL A 55 -16.94 16.84 3.64
N ASN A 56 -17.31 17.25 4.85
CA ASN A 56 -18.43 16.67 5.60
C ASN A 56 -19.67 17.57 5.45
N ARG A 57 -20.67 17.15 4.67
CA ARG A 57 -22.00 17.80 4.62
C ARG A 57 -23.08 16.97 5.34
N CYS A 58 -22.70 15.97 6.12
CA CYS A 58 -23.60 15.22 6.99
C CYS A 58 -24.00 16.10 8.18
N SER A 59 -25.17 15.85 8.77
CA SER A 59 -25.65 16.57 9.96
C SER A 59 -24.92 16.20 11.26
N PHE A 60 -23.97 15.28 11.19
CA PHE A 60 -23.24 14.67 12.32
C PHE A 60 -21.71 14.61 12.04
N PRO A 61 -20.87 14.46 13.08
CA PRO A 61 -19.44 14.20 12.88
C PRO A 61 -19.20 12.86 12.19
N ILE A 62 -18.34 12.88 11.18
CA ILE A 62 -17.77 11.67 10.59
C ILE A 62 -16.29 11.57 10.95
N TRP A 63 -15.72 10.39 10.81
CA TRP A 63 -14.29 10.19 10.90
C TRP A 63 -13.76 9.65 9.58
N PRO A 64 -13.31 10.50 8.65
CA PRO A 64 -12.75 10.01 7.41
C PRO A 64 -11.50 9.17 7.69
N ALA A 65 -11.21 8.29 6.76
CA ALA A 65 -10.04 7.43 6.76
C ALA A 65 -9.56 7.22 5.32
N LEU A 66 -8.28 6.84 5.19
CA LEU A 66 -7.70 6.47 3.91
C LEU A 66 -6.74 5.28 4.06
N PHE A 67 -6.56 4.56 2.97
CA PHE A 67 -5.55 3.53 2.82
C PHE A 67 -4.80 3.75 1.50
N THR A 68 -3.47 3.69 1.57
CA THR A 68 -2.58 3.82 0.40
C THR A 68 -2.12 2.43 -0.02
N SER A 69 -2.49 2.01 -1.23
CA SER A 69 -2.01 0.77 -1.84
C SER A 69 -0.63 0.96 -2.49
N ALA A 70 -0.42 2.09 -3.19
CA ALA A 70 0.83 2.41 -3.88
C ALA A 70 1.06 3.94 -4.02
N GLY A 71 2.20 4.33 -4.60
CA GLY A 71 2.57 5.73 -4.88
C GLY A 71 3.26 6.48 -3.74
N GLY A 72 2.96 6.14 -2.49
CA GLY A 72 3.60 6.70 -1.29
C GLY A 72 2.63 7.49 -0.40
N GLN A 73 3.09 7.87 0.78
CA GLN A 73 2.22 8.43 1.81
C GLN A 73 1.73 9.85 1.46
N PRO A 74 0.46 10.18 1.78
CA PRO A 74 -0.03 11.55 1.71
C PRO A 74 0.68 12.52 2.66
N SER A 75 0.51 13.82 2.40
CA SER A 75 0.95 14.92 3.25
C SER A 75 -0.24 15.80 3.67
N PRO A 76 -0.48 16.03 4.98
CA PRO A 76 0.19 15.40 6.11
C PRO A 76 -0.07 13.89 6.15
N SER A 77 0.83 13.12 6.76
CA SER A 77 0.79 11.65 6.81
C SER A 77 -0.22 11.14 7.85
N THR A 78 -1.49 11.42 7.62
CA THR A 78 -2.63 10.90 8.39
C THR A 78 -3.36 9.84 7.58
N THR A 79 -3.80 8.78 8.24
CA THR A 79 -4.68 7.75 7.67
C THR A 79 -6.09 7.79 8.26
N GLY A 80 -6.38 8.78 9.12
CA GLY A 80 -7.74 9.09 9.56
C GLY A 80 -7.83 10.22 10.60
N TRP A 81 -8.97 10.91 10.63
CA TRP A 81 -9.19 12.08 11.51
C TRP A 81 -10.68 12.18 11.91
N LYS A 82 -11.02 13.11 12.82
CA LYS A 82 -12.42 13.52 13.08
C LYS A 82 -12.75 14.74 12.24
N GLN A 83 -13.96 14.79 11.67
CA GLN A 83 -14.44 15.93 10.90
C GLN A 83 -15.89 16.26 11.29
N GLU A 84 -16.07 17.36 12.04
CA GLU A 84 -17.40 17.86 12.42
C GLU A 84 -18.23 18.25 11.18
N SER A 85 -19.56 18.39 11.36
CA SER A 85 -20.47 18.84 10.31
C SER A 85 -20.04 20.20 9.72
N GLY A 86 -20.13 20.34 8.39
CA GLY A 86 -19.77 21.54 7.66
C GLY A 86 -18.27 21.85 7.61
N LYS A 87 -17.39 20.92 8.03
CA LYS A 87 -15.93 21.07 7.95
C LYS A 87 -15.35 20.40 6.72
N SER A 88 -14.19 20.86 6.31
CA SER A 88 -13.33 20.26 5.29
C SER A 88 -11.95 19.91 5.87
N TYR A 89 -11.24 19.02 5.20
CA TYR A 89 -9.84 18.68 5.45
C TYR A 89 -9.13 18.46 4.12
N THR A 90 -7.97 19.07 3.92
CA THR A 90 -7.23 19.01 2.66
C THR A 90 -5.89 18.32 2.88
N LEU A 91 -5.57 17.38 1.98
CA LEU A 91 -4.33 16.64 1.95
C LEU A 91 -3.76 16.60 0.53
N THR A 92 -2.46 16.36 0.40
CA THR A 92 -1.74 16.23 -0.86
C THR A 92 -1.26 14.80 -1.02
N VAL A 93 -1.54 14.17 -2.16
CA VAL A 93 -1.08 12.82 -2.50
C VAL A 93 0.01 12.86 -3.58
N PRO A 94 0.93 11.88 -3.64
CA PRO A 94 1.88 11.76 -4.75
C PRO A 94 1.18 11.66 -6.12
N GLY A 95 1.84 12.11 -7.19
CA GLY A 95 1.28 12.08 -8.56
C GLY A 95 1.06 10.70 -9.18
N ASN A 96 1.39 9.64 -8.44
CA ASN A 96 1.20 8.25 -8.83
C ASN A 96 0.52 7.45 -7.71
N TRP A 97 -0.37 8.11 -6.95
CA TRP A 97 -1.04 7.54 -5.77
C TRP A 97 -2.15 6.57 -6.17
N ASN A 98 -2.08 5.36 -5.62
CA ASN A 98 -3.17 4.40 -5.65
C ASN A 98 -3.67 4.18 -4.22
N GLY A 99 -4.95 4.34 -3.99
CA GLY A 99 -5.54 4.23 -2.67
C GLY A 99 -7.02 4.55 -2.66
N ARG A 100 -7.61 4.49 -1.47
CA ARG A 100 -9.04 4.69 -1.25
C ARG A 100 -9.34 5.44 0.03
N LEU A 101 -10.43 6.21 0.02
CA LEU A 101 -10.94 6.97 1.15
C LEU A 101 -12.38 6.56 1.47
N TRP A 102 -12.74 6.57 2.75
CA TRP A 102 -14.09 6.26 3.22
C TRP A 102 -14.43 7.04 4.49
N GLY A 103 -15.72 7.10 4.81
CA GLY A 103 -16.23 7.75 6.01
C GLY A 103 -16.63 6.72 7.06
N ARG A 104 -16.33 7.01 8.33
CA ARG A 104 -16.68 6.16 9.48
C ARG A 104 -17.71 6.88 10.35
N THR A 105 -18.68 6.13 10.88
CA THR A 105 -19.81 6.67 11.65
C THR A 105 -19.74 6.31 13.13
N ASN A 106 -20.26 7.19 13.99
CA ASN A 106 -20.45 6.96 15.44
C ASN A 106 -19.19 6.41 16.15
N CYS A 107 -18.02 7.04 15.93
CA CYS A 107 -16.75 6.50 16.42
C CYS A 107 -16.38 6.94 17.85
N ASP A 108 -15.90 5.99 18.64
CA ASP A 108 -15.34 6.17 19.97
C ASP A 108 -14.04 5.37 20.09
N PHE A 109 -12.92 6.09 20.05
CA PHE A 109 -11.57 5.51 20.14
C PHE A 109 -11.06 5.35 21.59
N SER A 110 -11.90 5.54 22.61
CA SER A 110 -11.62 5.05 23.96
C SER A 110 -11.85 3.54 24.11
N LYS A 111 -12.70 2.97 23.22
CA LYS A 111 -12.95 1.53 23.07
C LYS A 111 -11.80 0.86 22.29
N SER A 112 -11.82 -0.48 22.22
CA SER A 112 -10.86 -1.26 21.43
C SER A 112 -11.51 -2.23 20.44
N GLY A 113 -10.85 -2.39 19.28
CA GLY A 113 -11.24 -3.34 18.24
C GLY A 113 -12.45 -2.90 17.41
N LEU A 114 -13.33 -3.85 17.13
CA LEU A 114 -14.46 -3.69 16.19
C LEU A 114 -15.60 -2.80 16.75
N GLN A 115 -15.52 -2.38 18.02
CA GLN A 115 -16.53 -1.59 18.72
C GLN A 115 -16.27 -0.06 18.63
N ASN A 116 -15.28 0.34 17.84
CA ASN A 116 -14.76 1.71 17.81
C ASN A 116 -15.49 2.65 16.84
N CYS A 117 -16.36 2.14 15.97
CA CYS A 117 -17.28 2.87 15.08
C CYS A 117 -18.46 1.95 14.74
N ASP A 118 -19.64 2.51 14.43
CA ASP A 118 -20.79 1.73 13.93
C ASP A 118 -20.53 1.18 12.51
N THR A 119 -19.75 1.88 11.69
CA THR A 119 -19.27 1.39 10.38
C THR A 119 -17.85 1.85 10.05
N GLY A 120 -17.18 1.09 9.17
CA GLY A 120 -15.91 1.48 8.54
C GLY A 120 -14.70 1.55 9.46
N TYR A 121 -14.76 1.01 10.68
CA TYR A 121 -13.59 0.90 11.55
C TYR A 121 -12.44 0.15 10.84
N CYS A 122 -11.21 0.35 11.31
CA CYS A 122 -10.01 -0.19 10.70
C CYS A 122 -9.00 -0.62 11.78
N VAL A 123 -8.08 -1.51 11.42
CA VAL A 123 -6.91 -1.82 12.25
C VAL A 123 -6.12 -0.53 12.47
N GLY A 124 -5.70 -0.26 13.71
CA GLY A 124 -5.03 0.99 14.11
C GLY A 124 -5.95 2.05 14.75
N GLY A 125 -7.27 1.86 14.71
CA GLY A 125 -8.22 2.76 15.39
C GLY A 125 -8.41 4.07 14.62
N LEU A 126 -8.04 5.22 15.19
CA LEU A 126 -8.22 6.51 14.51
C LEU A 126 -7.37 6.60 13.23
N GLN A 127 -6.12 6.18 13.33
CA GLN A 127 -5.16 6.07 12.21
C GLN A 127 -5.22 4.65 11.63
N CYS A 128 -5.76 4.50 10.43
CA CYS A 128 -5.87 3.21 9.77
C CYS A 128 -4.50 2.66 9.29
N GLN A 129 -4.26 1.38 9.56
CA GLN A 129 -3.12 0.60 9.08
C GLN A 129 -3.51 -0.36 7.96
N ASN A 130 -4.82 -0.63 7.84
CA ASN A 130 -5.47 -1.49 6.85
C ASN A 130 -6.67 -0.72 6.24
N PRO A 131 -7.24 -1.21 5.12
CA PRO A 131 -8.55 -0.74 4.66
C PRO A 131 -9.64 -0.82 5.74
N GLY A 132 -10.70 -0.03 5.57
CA GLY A 132 -11.89 -0.08 6.43
C GLY A 132 -12.61 -1.42 6.31
N VAL A 133 -13.24 -1.86 7.39
CA VAL A 133 -14.05 -3.07 7.38
C VAL A 133 -15.46 -2.74 6.83
N PRO A 134 -15.93 -3.47 5.80
CA PRO A 134 -17.24 -3.25 5.20
C PRO A 134 -18.45 -3.46 6.14
N PRO A 135 -19.63 -2.87 5.84
CA PRO A 135 -19.94 -2.08 4.65
C PRO A 135 -19.39 -0.65 4.71
N VAL A 136 -18.80 -0.18 3.61
CA VAL A 136 -18.29 1.19 3.44
C VAL A 136 -18.46 1.67 2.00
N THR A 137 -19.00 2.87 1.82
CA THR A 137 -18.92 3.57 0.53
C THR A 137 -17.49 4.06 0.33
N LEU A 138 -16.88 3.73 -0.80
CA LEU A 138 -15.49 4.08 -1.12
C LEU A 138 -15.41 5.19 -2.17
N ALA A 139 -14.42 6.07 -2.02
CA ALA A 139 -13.83 6.84 -3.12
C ALA A 139 -12.49 6.20 -3.47
N GLU A 140 -12.36 5.62 -4.65
CA GLU A 140 -11.18 4.85 -5.07
C GLU A 140 -10.41 5.62 -6.16
N PHE A 141 -9.08 5.54 -6.12
CA PHE A 141 -8.18 6.29 -7.01
C PHE A 141 -6.99 5.45 -7.45
N ASN A 142 -6.66 5.56 -8.73
CA ASN A 142 -5.41 5.11 -9.33
C ASN A 142 -4.88 6.25 -10.23
N MET A 143 -4.13 7.17 -9.62
CA MET A 143 -3.53 8.33 -10.28
C MET A 143 -2.23 7.91 -10.97
N ASP A 144 -2.02 8.35 -12.22
CA ASP A 144 -0.74 8.29 -12.92
C ASP A 144 -0.69 9.34 -14.04
N SER A 145 0.50 9.75 -14.47
CA SER A 145 0.67 10.75 -15.54
C SER A 145 0.58 10.09 -16.92
N PRO A 146 -0.41 10.43 -17.77
CA PRO A 146 -1.10 11.73 -17.82
C PRO A 146 -2.56 11.75 -17.33
N SER A 147 -3.12 10.60 -16.91
CA SER A 147 -4.55 10.44 -16.64
C SER A 147 -4.84 9.64 -15.38
N ASP A 148 -5.63 10.22 -14.49
CA ASP A 148 -6.13 9.61 -13.27
C ASP A 148 -7.35 8.73 -13.56
N TRP A 149 -7.43 7.59 -12.88
CA TRP A 149 -8.62 6.75 -12.80
C TRP A 149 -9.24 6.88 -11.41
N TYR A 150 -10.56 7.07 -11.33
CA TYR A 150 -11.28 7.29 -10.08
C TYR A 150 -12.75 6.89 -10.19
N ASP A 151 -13.34 6.53 -9.06
CA ASP A 151 -14.74 6.11 -8.96
C ASP A 151 -15.30 6.31 -7.55
N VAL A 152 -16.62 6.20 -7.43
CA VAL A 152 -17.29 5.92 -6.16
C VAL A 152 -17.79 4.48 -6.23
N SER A 153 -17.50 3.71 -5.19
CA SER A 153 -17.68 2.26 -5.17
C SER A 153 -18.55 1.80 -3.99
N ASN A 154 -19.53 0.95 -4.31
CA ASN A 154 -20.36 0.22 -3.36
C ASN A 154 -20.09 -1.30 -3.42
N VAL A 155 -18.96 -1.73 -3.99
CA VAL A 155 -18.56 -3.16 -4.04
C VAL A 155 -18.33 -3.71 -2.63
N ASP A 156 -17.66 -2.91 -1.79
CA ASP A 156 -17.54 -3.11 -0.34
C ASP A 156 -18.81 -2.63 0.42
N GLY A 157 -19.98 -2.63 -0.22
CA GLY A 157 -21.25 -2.15 0.36
C GLY A 157 -21.32 -0.63 0.46
N SER A 158 -22.22 -0.12 1.31
CA SER A 158 -22.48 1.32 1.46
C SER A 158 -22.76 1.67 2.91
N ASN A 159 -22.40 2.88 3.34
CA ASN A 159 -22.72 3.38 4.68
C ASN A 159 -23.05 4.88 4.71
N LEU A 160 -22.43 5.67 3.83
CA LEU A 160 -22.64 7.12 3.70
C LEU A 160 -22.80 7.51 2.22
N PRO A 161 -23.73 8.42 1.88
CA PRO A 161 -23.77 9.04 0.56
C PRO A 161 -22.46 9.79 0.25
N MET A 162 -22.01 9.74 -1.00
CA MET A 162 -20.69 10.25 -1.42
C MET A 162 -20.75 10.85 -2.84
N LEU A 163 -19.90 11.83 -3.12
CA LEU A 163 -19.68 12.46 -4.41
C LEU A 163 -18.19 12.77 -4.58
N ILE A 164 -17.60 12.47 -5.75
CA ILE A 164 -16.29 13.00 -6.15
C ILE A 164 -16.50 14.12 -7.18
N THR A 165 -15.74 15.20 -7.03
CA THR A 165 -15.71 16.33 -7.98
C THR A 165 -14.26 16.63 -8.36
N PRO A 166 -13.83 16.25 -9.57
CA PRO A 166 -12.55 16.69 -10.12
C PRO A 166 -12.54 18.21 -10.36
N SER A 167 -11.37 18.84 -10.29
CA SER A 167 -11.19 20.27 -10.59
C SER A 167 -11.31 20.59 -12.09
N VAL A 168 -11.10 19.59 -12.95
CA VAL A 168 -11.31 19.67 -14.40
C VAL A 168 -12.81 19.49 -14.71
N ALA A 169 -13.50 20.59 -15.03
CA ALA A 169 -14.96 20.65 -15.15
C ALA A 169 -15.59 19.77 -16.25
N SER A 170 -14.80 19.23 -17.18
CA SER A 170 -15.25 18.27 -18.20
C SER A 170 -15.20 16.80 -17.74
N CYS A 171 -14.61 16.51 -16.57
CA CYS A 171 -14.53 15.17 -16.02
C CYS A 171 -15.80 14.80 -15.25
N THR A 172 -16.16 13.52 -15.26
CA THR A 172 -17.38 13.01 -14.62
C THR A 172 -17.32 13.17 -13.10
N ARG A 173 -18.50 13.33 -12.49
CA ARG A 173 -18.67 13.49 -11.05
C ARG A 173 -19.42 12.28 -10.49
N PRO A 174 -18.75 11.14 -10.24
CA PRO A 174 -19.41 9.93 -9.72
C PRO A 174 -20.02 10.22 -8.35
N SER A 175 -21.25 9.73 -8.12
CA SER A 175 -21.94 10.00 -6.86
C SER A 175 -23.02 8.97 -6.52
N CYS A 176 -23.05 8.61 -5.25
CA CYS A 176 -24.18 7.95 -4.61
C CYS A 176 -24.80 8.95 -3.64
N THR A 177 -25.80 9.72 -4.10
CA THR A 177 -26.40 10.83 -3.33
C THR A 177 -27.59 10.37 -2.48
N LYS A 178 -28.16 9.20 -2.78
CA LYS A 178 -29.19 8.53 -2.00
C LYS A 178 -28.54 7.78 -0.83
N ASP A 179 -29.16 7.83 0.35
CA ASP A 179 -28.81 6.92 1.44
C ASP A 179 -29.29 5.50 1.10
N MET A 180 -28.33 4.57 0.96
CA MET A 180 -28.60 3.16 0.72
C MET A 180 -29.21 2.45 1.93
N ASN A 181 -29.05 2.99 3.14
CA ASN A 181 -29.62 2.43 4.37
C ASN A 181 -31.15 2.45 4.34
N ASP A 182 -31.75 3.52 3.78
CA ASP A 182 -33.21 3.68 3.62
C ASP A 182 -33.87 2.55 2.80
N ILE A 183 -33.13 2.00 1.83
CA ILE A 183 -33.62 1.05 0.83
C ILE A 183 -32.93 -0.31 0.92
N CYS A 184 -32.16 -0.54 1.98
CA CYS A 184 -31.36 -1.75 2.14
C CYS A 184 -32.27 -2.96 2.41
N PRO A 185 -32.19 -4.05 1.61
CA PRO A 185 -32.88 -5.30 1.88
C PRO A 185 -32.50 -5.87 3.26
N SER A 186 -33.46 -6.48 3.96
CA SER A 186 -33.33 -7.01 5.33
C SER A 186 -32.04 -7.83 5.56
N GLU A 187 -31.74 -8.70 4.61
CA GLU A 187 -30.63 -9.64 4.56
C GLU A 187 -29.27 -8.99 4.26
N LEU A 188 -29.26 -7.73 3.81
CA LEU A 188 -28.06 -6.93 3.56
C LEU A 188 -27.78 -5.90 4.69
N GLN A 189 -28.73 -5.67 5.60
CA GLN A 189 -28.61 -4.63 6.63
C GLN A 189 -27.53 -4.95 7.69
N THR A 190 -26.65 -3.98 7.93
CA THR A 190 -25.85 -3.87 9.14
C THR A 190 -26.57 -2.92 10.11
N ARG A 191 -26.81 -3.37 11.34
CA ARG A 191 -27.50 -2.61 12.39
C ARG A 191 -26.62 -2.39 13.61
N ASN A 192 -26.75 -1.21 14.24
CA ASN A 192 -26.03 -0.88 15.47
C ASN A 192 -26.76 -1.40 16.73
N ALA A 193 -26.19 -1.12 17.92
CA ALA A 193 -26.75 -1.57 19.19
C ALA A 193 -28.15 -1.00 19.51
N ALA A 194 -28.53 0.13 18.91
CA ALA A 194 -29.89 0.69 19.00
C ALA A 194 -30.86 0.08 17.98
N GLY A 195 -30.41 -0.91 17.19
CA GLY A 195 -31.20 -1.55 16.14
C GLY A 195 -31.36 -0.72 14.86
N GLN A 196 -30.73 0.45 14.77
CA GLN A 196 -30.79 1.33 13.58
C GLN A 196 -29.98 0.71 12.43
N VAL A 197 -30.45 0.82 11.18
CA VAL A 197 -29.63 0.47 10.00
C VAL A 197 -28.56 1.55 9.84
N VAL A 198 -27.29 1.13 9.82
CA VAL A 198 -26.12 2.04 9.74
C VAL A 198 -25.23 1.75 8.53
N GLY A 199 -25.43 0.62 7.87
CA GLY A 199 -24.77 0.27 6.62
C GLY A 199 -25.55 -0.79 5.85
N CYS A 200 -25.33 -0.86 4.53
CA CYS A 200 -25.89 -1.87 3.65
C CYS A 200 -24.77 -2.68 2.99
N LYS A 201 -24.71 -3.98 3.23
CA LYS A 201 -23.74 -4.90 2.63
C LYS A 201 -24.01 -5.06 1.14
N SER A 202 -22.96 -5.22 0.33
CA SER A 202 -23.11 -5.83 -0.99
C SER A 202 -23.46 -7.33 -0.84
N ALA A 203 -23.99 -7.95 -1.89
CA ALA A 203 -24.35 -9.36 -1.85
C ALA A 203 -23.14 -10.29 -1.64
N CYS A 204 -21.94 -9.88 -2.07
CA CYS A 204 -20.70 -10.62 -1.75
C CYS A 204 -20.47 -10.66 -0.23
N LEU A 205 -20.59 -9.52 0.45
CA LEU A 205 -20.40 -9.39 1.90
C LEU A 205 -21.50 -10.07 2.73
N ALA A 206 -22.68 -10.29 2.17
CA ALA A 206 -23.79 -10.97 2.84
C ALA A 206 -23.76 -12.50 2.65
N PHE A 207 -23.38 -12.99 1.47
CA PHE A 207 -23.55 -14.40 1.09
C PHE A 207 -22.25 -15.13 0.73
N GLY A 208 -21.16 -14.43 0.41
CA GLY A 208 -19.85 -15.00 0.10
C GLY A 208 -19.79 -15.92 -1.13
N THR A 209 -20.82 -15.92 -1.99
CA THR A 209 -20.87 -16.84 -3.14
C THR A 209 -19.97 -16.36 -4.29
N PRO A 210 -19.41 -17.28 -5.09
CA PRO A 210 -18.65 -16.93 -6.29
C PRO A 210 -19.42 -15.99 -7.24
N GLN A 211 -20.73 -16.20 -7.35
CA GLN A 211 -21.66 -15.45 -8.20
C GLN A 211 -21.98 -14.02 -7.72
N TYR A 212 -21.76 -13.69 -6.45
CA TYR A 212 -21.83 -12.29 -5.98
C TYR A 212 -20.45 -11.64 -5.82
N CYS A 213 -19.41 -12.43 -5.56
CA CYS A 213 -18.04 -11.95 -5.38
C CYS A 213 -17.20 -11.94 -6.67
N CYS A 214 -17.74 -12.43 -7.78
CA CYS A 214 -17.06 -12.60 -9.07
C CYS A 214 -15.73 -13.40 -8.97
N THR A 215 -15.79 -14.59 -8.37
CA THR A 215 -14.63 -15.47 -8.19
C THR A 215 -14.84 -16.85 -8.82
N GLY A 216 -13.75 -17.61 -8.99
CA GLY A 216 -13.80 -18.97 -9.55
C GLY A 216 -14.35 -18.98 -10.98
N GLU A 217 -15.42 -19.75 -11.21
CA GLU A 217 -16.14 -19.81 -12.50
C GLU A 217 -16.79 -18.47 -12.90
N TYR A 218 -16.98 -17.56 -11.94
CA TYR A 218 -17.46 -16.18 -12.13
C TYR A 218 -16.29 -15.18 -12.17
N GLY A 219 -15.07 -15.67 -12.42
CA GLY A 219 -13.83 -14.90 -12.42
C GLY A 219 -13.59 -14.05 -13.68
N THR A 220 -14.60 -13.80 -14.51
CA THR A 220 -14.53 -12.88 -15.66
C THR A 220 -15.79 -12.01 -15.77
N ARG A 221 -15.70 -10.94 -16.56
CA ARG A 221 -16.80 -10.00 -16.79
C ARG A 221 -18.02 -10.64 -17.47
N GLU A 222 -17.78 -11.58 -18.37
CA GLU A 222 -18.79 -12.33 -19.12
C GLU A 222 -19.50 -13.37 -18.25
N THR A 223 -18.80 -13.89 -17.23
CA THR A 223 -19.29 -14.95 -16.34
C THR A 223 -19.99 -14.41 -15.09
N CYS A 224 -19.71 -13.17 -14.66
CA CYS A 224 -20.34 -12.52 -13.50
C CYS A 224 -21.27 -11.35 -13.90
N PRO A 225 -22.50 -11.60 -14.38
CA PRO A 225 -23.41 -10.53 -14.81
C PRO A 225 -24.11 -9.80 -13.64
N PRO A 226 -24.63 -8.57 -13.85
CA PRO A 226 -25.37 -7.81 -12.84
C PRO A 226 -26.57 -8.56 -12.22
N THR A 227 -26.55 -8.69 -10.90
CA THR A 227 -27.50 -9.50 -10.12
C THR A 227 -28.73 -8.69 -9.69
N ASN A 228 -29.73 -9.35 -9.07
CA ASN A 228 -30.87 -8.66 -8.45
C ASN A 228 -30.41 -7.65 -7.39
N TYR A 229 -29.39 -7.98 -6.59
CA TYR A 229 -28.90 -7.11 -5.52
C TYR A 229 -28.04 -5.96 -6.05
N SER A 230 -27.09 -6.19 -6.98
CA SER A 230 -26.28 -5.07 -7.50
C SER A 230 -27.15 -4.05 -8.26
N LYS A 231 -28.22 -4.49 -8.92
CA LYS A 231 -29.23 -3.59 -9.51
C LYS A 231 -29.92 -2.66 -8.49
N ILE A 232 -29.99 -3.00 -7.20
CA ILE A 232 -30.53 -2.09 -6.16
C ILE A 232 -29.58 -0.90 -5.97
N PHE A 233 -28.29 -1.16 -5.76
CA PHE A 233 -27.25 -0.13 -5.67
C PHE A 233 -27.18 0.68 -6.97
N LYS A 234 -27.22 0.02 -8.13
CA LYS A 234 -27.09 0.68 -9.44
C LYS A 234 -28.28 1.59 -9.78
N ASN A 235 -29.50 1.17 -9.48
CA ASN A 235 -30.70 1.99 -9.70
C ASN A 235 -30.74 3.23 -8.80
N ALA A 236 -30.20 3.13 -7.58
CA ALA A 236 -30.11 4.26 -6.65
C ALA A 236 -28.94 5.21 -6.96
N CYS A 237 -27.81 4.66 -7.42
CA CYS A 237 -26.55 5.37 -7.60
C CYS A 237 -25.88 5.00 -8.96
N PRO A 238 -26.42 5.49 -10.10
CA PRO A 238 -26.05 5.00 -11.43
C PRO A 238 -24.58 5.18 -11.81
N THR A 239 -23.92 6.25 -11.34
CA THR A 239 -22.51 6.56 -11.62
C THR A 239 -21.56 5.99 -10.57
N THR A 240 -21.91 4.85 -9.96
CA THR A 240 -21.10 4.16 -8.94
C THR A 240 -21.03 2.66 -9.17
N TYR A 241 -19.92 2.04 -8.75
CA TYR A 241 -19.72 0.60 -8.87
C TYR A 241 -20.71 -0.14 -7.96
N SER A 242 -21.56 -0.98 -8.55
CA SER A 242 -22.53 -1.82 -7.83
C SER A 242 -22.10 -3.28 -7.62
N TYR A 243 -21.06 -3.72 -8.34
CA TYR A 243 -20.40 -5.02 -8.28
C TYR A 243 -19.06 -4.96 -9.03
N ALA A 244 -18.25 -6.02 -9.02
CA ALA A 244 -16.85 -5.98 -9.43
C ALA A 244 -16.54 -5.71 -10.93
N TYR A 245 -17.51 -5.74 -11.85
CA TYR A 245 -17.30 -5.47 -13.29
C TYR A 245 -18.24 -4.40 -13.87
N ASP A 246 -18.61 -3.41 -13.06
CA ASP A 246 -19.55 -2.34 -13.41
C ASP A 246 -18.89 -1.17 -14.19
N ASP A 247 -17.75 -1.42 -14.83
CA ASP A 247 -16.81 -0.43 -15.36
C ASP A 247 -17.47 0.64 -16.25
N ASP A 248 -18.27 0.22 -17.25
CA ASP A 248 -18.82 1.06 -18.34
C ASP A 248 -19.58 2.31 -17.86
N THR A 249 -20.03 2.31 -16.61
CA THR A 249 -20.86 3.36 -16.02
C THR A 249 -20.39 3.78 -14.61
N SER A 250 -19.22 3.32 -14.18
CA SER A 250 -18.72 3.51 -12.80
C SER A 250 -17.27 3.98 -12.74
N LEU A 251 -16.45 3.57 -13.71
CA LEU A 251 -15.04 3.90 -13.78
C LEU A 251 -14.82 5.15 -14.63
N PHE A 252 -14.18 6.17 -14.08
CA PHE A 252 -13.99 7.44 -14.76
C PHE A 252 -12.51 7.81 -14.89
N VAL A 253 -12.19 8.44 -16.02
CA VAL A 253 -10.84 8.92 -16.35
C VAL A 253 -10.85 10.45 -16.40
N CYS A 254 -9.79 11.08 -15.92
CA CYS A 254 -9.59 12.52 -16.01
C CYS A 254 -8.11 12.83 -16.30
N PRO A 255 -7.78 13.83 -17.14
CA PRO A 255 -6.42 14.37 -17.16
C PRO A 255 -6.05 14.85 -15.75
N ALA A 256 -4.81 14.60 -15.31
CA ALA A 256 -4.34 14.80 -13.92
C ALA A 256 -4.96 16.05 -13.22
N ALA A 257 -5.76 15.81 -12.16
CA ALA A 257 -6.60 16.82 -11.53
C ALA A 257 -6.46 16.88 -9.99
N ASP A 258 -7.05 17.91 -9.37
CA ASP A 258 -7.34 17.94 -7.93
C ASP A 258 -8.78 17.45 -7.70
N TYR A 259 -9.11 16.99 -6.49
CA TYR A 259 -10.40 16.34 -6.19
C TYR A 259 -11.06 16.86 -4.91
N GLU A 260 -12.36 17.17 -4.96
CA GLU A 260 -13.23 17.30 -3.77
C GLU A 260 -14.02 16.01 -3.55
N ILE A 261 -13.91 15.41 -2.36
CA ILE A 261 -14.70 14.25 -1.93
C ILE A 261 -15.72 14.73 -0.91
N VAL A 262 -17.00 14.69 -1.26
CA VAL A 262 -18.10 15.20 -0.43
C VAL A 262 -18.88 14.03 0.16
N PHE A 263 -18.80 13.87 1.48
CA PHE A 263 -19.73 13.04 2.22
C PHE A 263 -21.06 13.76 2.37
N CYS A 264 -22.16 13.02 2.19
CA CYS A 264 -23.53 13.49 2.33
C CYS A 264 -23.86 14.71 1.43
N PRO A 265 -23.58 14.66 0.10
CA PRO A 265 -23.61 15.83 -0.78
C PRO A 265 -24.95 16.58 -0.82
N SER A 266 -26.06 15.88 -0.61
CA SER A 266 -27.43 16.43 -0.56
C SER A 266 -27.82 17.06 0.80
N GLY A 267 -26.92 17.08 1.79
CA GLY A 267 -27.11 17.74 3.09
C GLY A 267 -27.75 16.89 4.20
N SER A 268 -28.23 15.67 3.92
CA SER A 268 -28.63 14.68 4.92
C SER A 268 -28.79 13.28 4.32
N PRO A 269 -28.07 12.27 4.83
CA PRO A 269 -28.62 11.28 5.75
C PRO A 269 -28.76 11.88 7.15
N ILE A 270 -29.71 11.37 7.94
CA ILE A 270 -29.88 11.74 9.34
C ILE A 270 -29.38 10.57 10.19
N GLN A 271 -28.30 10.76 10.96
CA GLN A 271 -28.01 9.85 12.07
C GLN A 271 -29.18 9.97 13.06
N PRO A 272 -29.99 8.93 13.31
CA PRO A 272 -31.11 9.05 14.22
C PRO A 272 -30.55 9.20 15.63
N SER A 273 -30.87 10.33 16.26
CA SER A 273 -30.22 10.85 17.48
C SER A 273 -30.02 9.82 18.57
N GLU A 274 -28.89 9.91 19.29
CA GLU A 274 -28.78 9.32 20.63
C GLU A 274 -29.96 9.77 21.48
N SER A 275 -30.75 8.82 21.98
CA SER A 275 -31.82 9.11 22.92
C SER A 275 -31.21 9.49 24.27
N THR A 276 -31.35 10.76 24.66
CA THR A 276 -30.87 11.29 25.95
C THR A 276 -31.25 10.34 27.10
N PRO A 277 -30.28 9.84 27.90
CA PRO A 277 -30.59 8.88 28.95
C PRO A 277 -31.45 9.48 30.07
N THR A 278 -32.73 9.12 30.12
CA THR A 278 -33.61 9.40 31.27
C THR A 278 -33.18 8.54 32.47
N THR A 279 -32.80 9.18 33.57
CA THR A 279 -32.20 8.54 34.74
C THR A 279 -33.21 7.81 35.62
N GLN A 280 -33.11 6.47 35.72
CA GLN A 280 -33.39 5.66 36.93
C GLN A 280 -32.86 4.20 36.78
N PRO A 281 -32.79 3.34 37.83
CA PRO A 281 -31.48 2.81 38.21
C PRO A 281 -31.27 1.28 38.14
N THR A 282 -30.03 0.92 37.79
CA THR A 282 -29.22 -0.25 38.21
C THR A 282 -29.88 -1.57 38.67
N THR A 283 -29.53 -2.65 37.95
CA THR A 283 -29.22 -3.97 38.56
C THR A 283 -27.83 -4.45 38.08
N LYS A 284 -27.20 -5.40 38.80
CA LYS A 284 -25.78 -5.78 38.62
C LYS A 284 -25.50 -6.69 37.40
N PRO A 285 -24.25 -6.71 36.89
CA PRO A 285 -23.85 -7.48 35.70
C PRO A 285 -23.46 -8.94 35.99
N THR A 286 -23.39 -9.73 34.91
CA THR A 286 -22.86 -11.11 34.89
C THR A 286 -21.64 -11.18 33.95
N THR A 287 -20.63 -11.95 34.34
CA THR A 287 -19.29 -12.05 33.69
C THR A 287 -19.34 -12.73 32.31
N PRO A 288 -18.54 -12.29 31.31
CA PRO A 288 -18.66 -12.76 29.92
C PRO A 288 -17.98 -14.09 29.61
N SER A 289 -18.43 -14.76 28.55
CA SER A 289 -17.75 -15.90 27.92
C SER A 289 -16.76 -15.43 26.83
N THR A 290 -15.56 -16.01 26.83
CA THR A 290 -14.50 -15.69 25.85
C THR A 290 -14.70 -16.45 24.54
N GLY A 291 -15.15 -15.76 23.48
CA GLY A 291 -15.21 -16.31 22.11
C GLY A 291 -14.02 -15.84 21.26
N THR A 292 -13.02 -16.71 21.06
CA THR A 292 -11.80 -16.37 20.31
C THR A 292 -12.02 -16.44 18.80
N TYR A 293 -12.45 -15.34 18.19
CA TYR A 293 -12.57 -15.22 16.73
C TYR A 293 -11.24 -14.83 16.07
N SER A 294 -10.56 -15.82 15.49
CA SER A 294 -9.48 -15.62 14.53
C SER A 294 -10.01 -15.73 13.10
N SER A 295 -10.19 -14.60 12.43
CA SER A 295 -10.54 -14.54 11.00
C SER A 295 -9.53 -13.70 10.22
N VAL A 296 -8.52 -14.36 9.64
CA VAL A 296 -7.66 -13.74 8.62
C VAL A 296 -8.45 -13.67 7.33
N TYR A 297 -9.13 -12.54 7.10
CA TYR A 297 -9.91 -12.32 5.89
C TYR A 297 -9.09 -11.56 4.84
N THR A 298 -8.36 -12.31 4.02
CA THR A 298 -7.67 -11.75 2.84
C THR A 298 -8.74 -11.42 1.80
N SER A 299 -9.08 -10.13 1.64
CA SER A 299 -10.00 -9.72 0.57
C SER A 299 -9.40 -10.08 -0.81
N PRO A 300 -10.15 -10.73 -1.71
CA PRO A 300 -9.74 -10.86 -3.10
C PRO A 300 -9.52 -9.47 -3.69
N GLN A 301 -8.37 -9.22 -4.31
CA GLN A 301 -8.23 -8.05 -5.16
C GLN A 301 -9.15 -8.22 -6.38
N PRO A 302 -9.82 -7.15 -6.86
CA PRO A 302 -10.43 -7.19 -8.18
C PRO A 302 -9.35 -7.56 -9.21
N PRO A 303 -9.67 -8.37 -10.23
CA PRO A 303 -8.70 -8.65 -11.28
C PRO A 303 -8.33 -7.36 -12.01
N ASN A 304 -7.08 -7.28 -12.48
CA ASN A 304 -6.64 -6.16 -13.30
C ASN A 304 -7.55 -6.00 -14.55
N PRO A 305 -7.81 -4.77 -15.03
CA PRO A 305 -8.57 -4.57 -16.26
C PRO A 305 -7.95 -5.32 -17.44
N PRO A 306 -8.75 -5.78 -18.42
CA PRO A 306 -8.30 -6.68 -19.49
C PRO A 306 -7.15 -6.06 -20.30
N THR A 307 -6.02 -6.78 -20.36
CA THR A 307 -4.73 -6.25 -20.80
C THR A 307 -4.50 -6.36 -22.32
N ASP A 308 -5.27 -5.61 -23.12
CA ASP A 308 -5.05 -5.48 -24.58
C ASP A 308 -3.89 -4.51 -24.92
N ASN A 309 -2.77 -4.58 -24.18
CA ASN A 309 -1.51 -3.92 -24.53
C ASN A 309 -0.29 -4.67 -23.94
N PRO A 310 0.56 -5.32 -24.77
CA PRO A 310 1.53 -6.32 -24.30
C PRO A 310 2.87 -5.72 -23.82
N GLN A 311 2.87 -4.87 -22.79
CA GLN A 311 4.09 -4.40 -22.10
C GLN A 311 3.87 -4.18 -20.59
N PHE A 312 3.87 -5.24 -19.78
CA PHE A 312 4.39 -5.19 -18.40
C PHE A 312 4.73 -6.60 -17.87
N ILE A 313 5.99 -6.81 -17.49
CA ILE A 313 6.47 -8.02 -16.81
C ILE A 313 6.71 -7.67 -15.35
N SER A 314 6.02 -8.35 -14.42
CA SER A 314 6.22 -8.15 -12.98
C SER A 314 6.91 -9.36 -12.35
N SER A 315 8.24 -9.29 -12.25
CA SER A 315 8.98 -10.01 -11.21
C SER A 315 8.99 -9.12 -9.94
N THR A 316 9.05 -9.64 -8.71
CA THR A 316 9.54 -10.96 -8.28
C THR A 316 8.83 -11.37 -6.99
N GLN A 317 8.43 -12.64 -6.84
CA GLN A 317 8.20 -13.23 -5.51
C GLN A 317 9.44 -14.01 -5.08
N VAL A 318 10.09 -13.59 -3.98
CA VAL A 318 11.17 -14.35 -3.35
C VAL A 318 10.55 -15.36 -2.39
N ALA A 319 10.55 -16.64 -2.77
CA ALA A 319 10.05 -17.71 -1.92
C ALA A 319 10.94 -17.92 -0.70
N THR A 320 10.34 -17.96 0.49
CA THR A 320 11.02 -18.41 1.71
C THR A 320 11.06 -19.95 1.77
N PRO A 321 12.22 -20.58 2.04
CA PRO A 321 12.30 -22.04 2.10
C PRO A 321 11.64 -22.57 3.38
N ALA A 322 10.73 -23.53 3.23
CA ALA A 322 10.07 -24.18 4.36
C ALA A 322 11.00 -25.20 5.06
N THR A 323 11.16 -25.09 6.38
CA THR A 323 12.02 -25.98 7.17
C THR A 323 11.39 -27.36 7.35
N VAL A 324 11.80 -28.34 6.53
CA VAL A 324 11.42 -29.75 6.70
C VAL A 324 12.10 -30.32 7.97
N LYS A 325 11.31 -30.71 8.96
CA LYS A 325 11.79 -31.45 10.15
C LYS A 325 12.01 -32.93 9.79
N LEU A 326 13.25 -33.28 9.47
CA LEU A 326 13.71 -34.67 9.42
C LEU A 326 14.19 -35.12 10.82
N SER A 327 13.47 -36.09 11.40
CA SER A 327 13.88 -36.75 12.64
C SER A 327 15.00 -37.76 12.35
N ILE A 328 16.22 -37.48 12.80
CA ILE A 328 17.36 -38.40 12.70
C ILE A 328 17.64 -39.00 14.08
N ASN A 329 17.70 -40.33 14.14
CA ASN A 329 17.89 -41.07 15.38
C ASN A 329 19.38 -41.11 15.78
N ARG A 330 19.68 -41.17 17.08
CA ARG A 330 21.06 -41.09 17.60
C ARG A 330 21.88 -42.34 17.28
N ASN A 331 23.12 -42.17 16.79
CA ASN A 331 24.29 -42.91 17.30
C ASN A 331 25.65 -42.43 16.76
N MET A 332 26.71 -42.74 17.53
CA MET A 332 28.15 -42.68 17.23
C MET A 332 28.84 -41.30 17.02
N SER A 333 29.33 -40.78 18.15
CA SER A 333 30.76 -40.52 18.43
C SER A 333 31.60 -39.60 17.52
N VAL A 334 32.12 -38.54 18.14
CA VAL A 334 33.20 -37.68 17.61
C VAL A 334 34.56 -38.37 17.76
N THR A 335 35.48 -38.16 16.81
CA THR A 335 36.93 -38.35 17.01
C THR A 335 37.68 -37.20 16.35
N THR A 336 38.44 -36.44 17.14
CA THR A 336 39.31 -35.36 16.67
C THR A 336 40.77 -35.81 16.69
N THR A 337 41.53 -35.51 15.64
CA THR A 337 42.99 -35.68 15.64
C THR A 337 43.62 -34.47 14.94
N SER A 338 44.65 -33.91 15.55
CA SER A 338 45.38 -32.73 15.06
C SER A 338 46.82 -33.08 14.70
N CYS A 339 47.40 -32.32 13.78
CA CYS A 339 48.85 -32.20 13.61
C CYS A 339 49.20 -30.70 13.59
N ALA A 340 50.30 -30.33 14.26
CA ALA A 340 50.71 -28.93 14.40
C ALA A 340 52.23 -28.79 14.61
N THR A 341 52.80 -27.73 14.03
CA THR A 341 54.14 -27.17 14.32
C THR A 341 54.09 -25.68 13.87
N ASN A 342 54.29 -24.67 14.73
CA ASN A 342 55.54 -24.22 15.38
C ASN A 342 56.65 -23.91 14.36
N ARG A 343 57.33 -22.74 14.31
CA ARG A 343 57.65 -21.64 15.29
C ARG A 343 57.86 -20.31 14.51
N SER A 344 58.03 -19.09 15.06
CA SER A 344 57.94 -18.52 16.44
C SER A 344 58.01 -16.97 16.44
N GLN A 345 57.33 -16.33 17.40
CA GLN A 345 57.72 -15.10 18.16
C GLN A 345 58.47 -13.93 17.48
N ARG A 346 57.91 -12.71 17.60
CA ARG A 346 58.35 -11.72 18.61
C ARG A 346 57.30 -10.60 18.79
N ALA A 347 57.41 -9.86 19.89
CA ALA A 347 56.50 -8.76 20.24
C ALA A 347 57.29 -7.52 20.67
N ALA A 348 56.72 -6.33 20.46
CA ALA A 348 56.97 -5.09 21.21
C ALA A 348 55.93 -4.03 20.80
N ALA A 349 55.77 -2.96 21.59
CA ALA A 349 54.87 -1.86 21.31
C ALA A 349 55.58 -0.49 21.44
N ALA A 350 54.85 0.56 21.05
CA ALA A 350 54.94 1.96 21.53
C ALA A 350 55.42 3.07 20.55
N ARG A 351 54.50 4.04 20.38
CA ARG A 351 54.67 5.52 20.32
C ARG A 351 55.45 6.22 19.19
N ALA A 352 54.75 7.21 18.63
CA ALA A 352 55.23 8.49 18.05
C ALA A 352 55.98 8.38 16.69
N THR A 353 56.10 9.42 15.85
CA THR A 353 55.87 10.87 16.08
C THR A 353 55.20 11.56 14.87
N THR A 354 54.55 12.69 15.13
CA THR A 354 54.01 13.73 14.23
C THR A 354 54.76 13.95 12.90
N ARG A 355 54.01 14.18 11.81
CA ARG A 355 54.35 15.17 10.78
C ARG A 355 53.11 15.93 10.30
N THR A 356 53.12 17.24 10.50
CA THR A 356 52.26 18.20 9.80
C THR A 356 52.78 18.44 8.38
N ASN A 357 51.91 18.92 7.49
CA ASN A 357 52.35 19.68 6.33
C ASN A 357 51.29 20.72 5.98
N THR A 358 51.69 21.99 5.99
CA THR A 358 50.81 23.14 5.68
C THR A 358 51.27 23.73 4.37
N TYR A 359 50.35 24.09 3.47
CA TYR A 359 50.65 24.98 2.36
C TYR A 359 49.66 26.12 2.30
N VAL A 360 50.20 27.33 2.15
CA VAL A 360 49.47 28.59 2.03
C VAL A 360 49.90 29.23 0.72
N ALA A 361 48.95 29.79 -0.02
CA ALA A 361 49.21 30.68 -1.16
C ALA A 361 48.24 31.86 -1.08
N THR A 362 48.72 33.07 -1.38
CA THR A 362 48.02 34.33 -1.04
C THR A 362 47.89 35.29 -2.20
N GLY A 363 46.68 35.80 -2.41
CA GLY A 363 46.41 37.03 -3.17
C GLY A 363 46.27 36.89 -4.69
N ALA A 364 45.70 37.87 -5.41
CA ALA A 364 44.95 39.03 -4.92
C ALA A 364 44.00 39.64 -5.98
N SER A 365 42.88 40.19 -5.48
CA SER A 365 42.06 41.32 -5.99
C SER A 365 42.06 41.71 -7.49
N SER A 366 40.85 41.72 -8.08
CA SER A 366 40.31 42.96 -8.69
C SER A 366 38.77 42.98 -8.72
N ARG A 367 38.19 44.17 -8.88
CA ARG A 367 36.76 44.57 -8.80
C ARG A 367 36.62 45.92 -9.55
N PRO A 368 35.44 46.57 -9.72
CA PRO A 368 34.04 46.10 -9.79
C PRO A 368 33.21 46.79 -10.93
N ARG A 369 31.91 46.44 -11.06
CA ARG A 369 30.76 47.35 -11.40
C ARG A 369 29.45 46.57 -11.10
N ARG A 370 28.56 47.08 -10.23
CA ARG A 370 27.37 47.95 -10.46
C ARG A 370 26.21 47.30 -11.27
N ALA A 371 24.91 47.56 -11.01
CA ALA A 371 24.15 47.91 -9.78
C ALA A 371 22.64 48.14 -10.11
N ALA A 372 21.71 47.45 -9.43
CA ALA A 372 20.31 47.84 -9.16
C ALA A 372 19.74 46.87 -8.10
N LYS A 373 19.32 47.27 -6.89
CA LYS A 373 18.19 48.13 -6.44
C LYS A 373 16.81 47.45 -6.46
N LEU A 374 16.33 47.13 -5.25
CA LEU A 374 14.90 47.06 -4.91
C LEU A 374 14.19 48.37 -5.28
N ASN A 375 12.88 48.29 -5.47
CA ASN A 375 11.96 49.32 -4.98
C ASN A 375 10.60 48.69 -4.62
N TYR A 376 9.89 49.32 -3.70
CA TYR A 376 8.62 48.89 -3.12
C TYR A 376 7.66 50.07 -3.25
N HIS A 377 6.46 49.92 -3.81
CA HIS A 377 5.41 50.93 -3.62
C HIS A 377 3.99 50.41 -3.81
N ILE A 378 3.12 50.98 -2.97
CA ILE A 378 1.68 50.75 -2.85
C ILE A 378 0.92 51.46 -3.97
N LYS A 379 -0.04 50.77 -4.58
CA LYS A 379 -1.41 51.28 -4.79
C LYS A 379 -2.40 50.15 -4.99
#